data_AF-A0A176WW51-F1
#
_entry.id   AF-A0A176WW51-F1
#
_cell.length_a   1.000
_cell.length_b   1.000
_cell.length_c   1.000
_cell.angle_alpha   90.00
_cell.angle_beta   90.00
_cell.angle_gamma   90.00
#
_symmetry.space_group_name_H-M   'P 1'
#
loop_
_entity.id
_entity.type
_entity.pdbx_description
1 polymer ?
#
loop_
_entity_poly.entity_id
_entity_poly.type
_entity_poly.pdbx_seq_one_letter_code
_entity_poly.pdbx_strand_id
1 'polypeptide(L)'
;MEKMKGFGSEHFIAIISLVWIANVVVAHYWGYPFLYCWAKPAAFYLYSAWGVLSLYLVMLYVAFQLLRSFIAKALIGALLAVAIIELPRIFDYIFNVGGTCG
;
A
#
# COMPACT_ATOMS: atom_id res chain seq x y z
N MET A 1 6.02 -21.33 29.16
CA MET A 1 6.00 -20.48 27.94
C MET A 1 5.62 -21.35 26.75
N GLU A 2 4.37 -21.84 26.75
CA GLU A 2 3.84 -22.74 25.73
C GLU A 2 2.64 -22.07 25.06
N LYS A 3 2.51 -22.29 23.75
CA LYS A 3 1.37 -21.98 22.85
C LYS A 3 1.19 -20.52 22.41
N MET A 4 2.07 -20.08 21.51
CA MET A 4 1.73 -19.17 20.40
C MET A 4 2.08 -19.84 19.06
N LYS A 5 1.73 -21.12 18.91
CA LYS A 5 1.86 -21.88 17.65
C LYS A 5 0.43 -22.11 17.13
N GLY A 6 0.04 -21.37 16.09
CA GLY A 6 -1.20 -21.67 15.37
C GLY A 6 -2.13 -20.49 15.08
N PHE A 7 -1.69 -19.23 15.16
CA PHE A 7 -2.42 -18.16 14.47
C PHE A 7 -2.07 -18.24 12.97
N GLY A 8 -2.61 -19.27 12.32
CA GLY A 8 -2.33 -19.62 10.94
C GLY A 8 -2.75 -18.50 9.99
N SER A 9 -1.98 -18.30 8.93
CA SER A 9 -2.28 -17.39 7.81
C SER A 9 -3.73 -17.47 7.33
N GLU A 10 -4.39 -18.60 7.49
CA GLU A 10 -5.79 -18.84 7.18
C GLU A 10 -6.75 -17.91 7.93
N HIS A 11 -6.53 -17.68 9.23
CA HIS A 11 -7.36 -16.76 10.01
C HIS A 11 -7.15 -15.31 9.59
N PHE A 12 -5.92 -14.96 9.24
CA PHE A 12 -5.60 -13.62 8.74
C PHE A 12 -6.26 -13.35 7.39
N ILE A 13 -6.20 -14.32 6.46
CA ILE A 13 -6.88 -14.23 5.16
C ILE A 13 -8.39 -14.16 5.34
N ALA A 14 -8.97 -14.99 6.22
CA ALA A 14 -10.41 -14.97 6.51
C ALA A 14 -10.87 -13.61 7.05
N ILE A 15 -10.12 -13.02 7.99
CA ILE A 15 -10.41 -11.69 8.55
C ILE A 15 -10.32 -10.62 7.46
N ILE A 16 -9.26 -10.60 6.66
CA ILE A 16 -9.11 -9.63 5.55
C ILE A 16 -10.26 -9.76 4.55
N SER A 17 -10.63 -10.99 4.21
CA SER A 17 -11.70 -11.26 3.25
C SER A 17 -13.05 -10.77 3.79
N LEU A 18 -13.35 -11.02 5.07
CA LEU A 18 -14.56 -10.53 5.73
C LEU A 18 -14.64 -9.00 5.76
N VAL A 19 -13.53 -8.35 6.13
CA VAL A 19 -13.43 -6.89 6.18
C VAL A 19 -13.59 -6.28 4.78
N TRP A 20 -13.01 -6.91 3.76
CA TRP A 20 -13.17 -6.52 2.36
C TRP A 20 -14.62 -6.64 1.89
N ILE A 21 -15.27 -7.77 2.14
CA ILE A 21 -16.67 -7.99 1.76
C ILE A 21 -17.57 -6.98 2.46
N ALA A 22 -17.37 -6.73 3.76
CA ALA A 22 -18.11 -5.72 4.49
C ALA A 22 -17.95 -4.32 3.85
N ASN A 23 -16.74 -3.96 3.42
CA ASN A 23 -16.50 -2.69 2.72
C ASN A 23 -17.27 -2.59 1.39
N VAL A 24 -17.27 -3.66 0.58
CA VAL A 24 -18.03 -3.70 -0.67
C VAL A 24 -19.54 -3.57 -0.43
N VAL A 25 -20.07 -4.27 0.57
CA VAL A 25 -21.49 -4.20 0.93
C VAL A 25 -21.86 -2.79 1.38
N VAL A 26 -21.13 -2.20 2.33
CA VAL A 26 -21.41 -0.83 2.81
C VAL A 26 -21.25 0.20 1.70
N ALA A 27 -20.25 0.04 0.82
CA ALA A 27 -20.08 0.92 -0.33
C ALA A 27 -21.27 0.83 -1.30
N HIS A 28 -21.80 -0.36 -1.53
CA HIS A 28 -22.92 -0.55 -2.46
C HIS A 28 -24.26 -0.05 -1.89
N TYR A 29 -24.55 -0.28 -0.61
CA TYR A 29 -25.83 0.08 0.00
C TYR A 29 -25.86 1.50 0.57
N TRP A 30 -24.76 1.97 1.15
CA TRP A 30 -24.67 3.26 1.85
C TRP A 30 -23.80 4.29 1.11
N GLY A 31 -23.18 3.90 -0.01
CA GLY A 31 -22.31 4.80 -0.79
C GLY A 31 -21.00 5.19 -0.09
N TYR A 32 -20.70 4.59 1.07
CA TYR A 32 -19.59 4.97 1.94
C TYR A 32 -18.58 3.83 2.09
N PRO A 33 -17.53 3.76 1.25
CA PRO A 33 -16.47 2.75 1.39
C PRO A 33 -15.59 3.08 2.61
N PHE A 34 -15.92 2.54 3.78
CA PHE A 34 -15.27 2.91 5.04
C PHE A 34 -13.77 2.60 5.07
N LEU A 35 -13.31 1.52 4.43
CA LEU A 35 -11.87 1.21 4.34
C LEU A 35 -11.15 2.30 3.56
N TYR A 36 -11.74 2.72 2.43
CA TYR A 36 -11.19 3.79 1.61
C TYR A 36 -11.17 5.11 2.39
N CYS A 37 -12.27 5.48 3.05
CA CYS A 37 -12.38 6.77 3.73
C CYS A 37 -11.52 6.90 4.98
N TRP A 38 -11.22 5.79 5.67
CA TRP A 38 -10.28 5.79 6.78
C TRP A 38 -8.83 5.67 6.33
N ALA A 39 -8.54 4.84 5.33
CA ALA A 39 -7.17 4.62 4.87
C ALA A 39 -6.63 5.80 4.04
N LYS A 40 -7.46 6.47 3.25
CA LYS A 40 -7.06 7.57 2.36
C LYS A 40 -6.34 8.71 3.08
N PRO A 41 -6.86 9.32 4.17
CA PRO A 41 -6.16 10.42 4.83
C PRO A 41 -4.82 9.99 5.44
N ALA A 42 -4.76 8.78 6.04
CA ALA A 42 -3.52 8.23 6.57
C ALA A 42 -2.48 7.96 5.47
N ALA A 43 -2.92 7.35 4.36
CA ALA A 43 -2.06 7.07 3.20
C ALA A 43 -1.60 8.36 2.51
N PHE A 44 -2.46 9.37 2.41
CA PHE A 44 -2.12 10.67 1.83
C PHE A 44 -1.13 11.43 2.70
N TYR A 45 -1.29 11.41 4.03
CA TYR A 45 -0.32 12.02 4.95
C TYR A 45 1.04 11.32 4.87
N LEU A 46 1.04 9.99 4.84
CA LEU A 46 2.26 9.21 4.65
C LEU A 46 2.92 9.56 3.31
N TYR A 47 2.15 9.61 2.23
CA TYR A 47 2.66 9.95 0.90
C TYR A 47 3.17 11.39 0.79
N SER A 48 2.46 12.37 1.32
CA SER A 48 2.88 13.78 1.26
C SER A 48 4.11 14.05 2.11
N ALA A 49 4.21 13.45 3.30
CA ALA A 49 5.36 13.62 4.19
C ALA A 49 6.58 12.80 3.75
N TRP A 50 6.38 11.57 3.25
CA TRP A 50 7.47 10.64 2.95
C TRP A 50 7.72 10.46 1.45
N GLY A 51 6.85 10.93 0.57
CA GLY A 51 6.97 10.78 -0.88
C GLY A 51 8.24 11.45 -1.41
N VAL A 52 8.49 12.70 -1.01
CA VAL A 52 9.71 13.42 -1.41
C VAL A 52 10.96 12.77 -0.81
N LEU A 53 10.93 12.38 0.47
CA LEU A 53 12.05 11.73 1.14
C LEU A 53 12.40 10.38 0.49
N SER A 54 11.40 9.55 0.22
CA SER A 54 11.56 8.26 -0.44
C SER A 54 12.11 8.41 -1.86
N LEU A 55 11.62 9.41 -2.61
CA LEU A 55 12.14 9.72 -3.94
C LEU A 55 13.63 10.10 -3.90
N TYR A 56 14.05 10.93 -2.93
CA TYR A 56 15.47 11.25 -2.74
C TYR A 56 16.32 10.03 -2.36
N LEU A 57 15.85 9.19 -1.43
CA LEU A 57 16.56 7.97 -1.04
C LEU A 57 16.75 7.01 -2.22
N VAL A 58 15.73 6.90 -3.08
CA VAL A 58 15.76 6.07 -4.27
C VAL A 58 16.73 6.61 -5.31
N MET A 59 16.70 7.92 -5.57
CA MET A 59 17.68 8.54 -6.48
C MET A 59 19.11 8.33 -5.99
N LEU A 60 19.33 8.46 -4.68
CA LEU A 60 20.64 8.24 -4.07
C LEU A 60 21.08 6.76 -4.19
N TYR A 61 20.17 5.81 -3.97
CA TYR A 61 20.44 4.39 -4.16
C TYR A 61 20.78 4.05 -5.61
N VAL A 62 20.00 4.58 -6.58
CA VAL A 62 20.24 4.37 -8.01
C VAL A 62 21.58 4.96 -8.42
N ALA A 63 21.90 6.19 -8.00
CA ALA A 63 23.19 6.83 -8.26
C ALA A 63 24.35 6.00 -7.69
N PHE A 64 24.22 5.51 -6.45
CA PHE A 64 25.23 4.66 -5.82
C PHE A 64 25.44 3.33 -6.57
N GLN A 65 24.37 2.68 -7.04
CA GLN A 65 24.48 1.42 -7.79
C GLN A 65 25.03 1.62 -9.20
N LEU A 66 24.71 2.75 -9.85
CA LEU A 66 25.29 3.12 -11.14
C LEU A 66 26.80 3.37 -11.03
N LEU A 67 27.26 4.02 -9.96
CA LEU A 67 28.69 4.22 -9.68
C LEU A 67 29.46 2.91 -9.50
N ARG A 68 28.80 1.83 -9.06
CA ARG A 68 29.38 0.49 -8.95
C ARG A 68 29.18 -0.37 -10.20
N SER A 69 28.71 0.20 -11.30
CA SER A 69 28.44 -0.49 -12.57
C SER A 69 27.43 -1.64 -12.47
N PHE A 70 26.59 -1.69 -11.43
CA PHE A 70 25.55 -2.71 -11.24
C PHE A 70 24.20 -2.26 -11.83
N ILE A 71 24.16 -2.08 -13.15
CA ILE A 71 23.00 -1.53 -13.89
C ILE A 71 21.70 -2.31 -13.61
N ALA A 72 21.76 -3.65 -13.59
CA ALA A 72 20.59 -4.48 -13.32
C ALA A 72 20.00 -4.27 -11.91
N LYS A 73 20.85 -4.06 -10.89
CA LYS A 73 20.41 -3.80 -9.51
C LYS A 73 19.84 -2.40 -9.34
N ALA A 74 20.38 -1.42 -10.08
CA ALA A 74 19.84 -0.07 -10.13
C ALA A 74 18.43 -0.07 -10.73
N LEU A 75 18.22 -0.81 -11.84
CA LEU A 75 16.92 -0.93 -12.49
C LEU A 75 15.87 -1.58 -11.56
N ILE A 76 16.20 -2.69 -10.91
CA ILE A 76 15.29 -3.38 -9.99
C ILE A 76 14.93 -2.48 -8.80
N GLY A 77 15.90 -1.76 -8.22
CA GLY A 77 15.65 -0.84 -7.13
C GLY A 77 14.77 0.35 -7.54
N ALA A 78 14.97 0.89 -8.74
CA ALA A 78 14.13 1.95 -9.28
C ALA A 78 12.68 1.47 -9.50
N LEU A 79 12.49 0.26 -10.03
CA LEU A 79 11.15 -0.32 -10.20
C LEU A 79 10.44 -0.53 -8.86
N LEU A 80 11.13 -1.09 -7.86
CA LEU A 80 10.57 -1.27 -6.51
C LEU A 80 10.19 0.08 -5.88
N ALA A 81 11.03 1.09 -6.05
CA ALA A 81 10.76 2.43 -5.55
C ALA A 81 9.53 3.08 -6.19
N VAL A 82 9.40 2.97 -7.51
CA VAL A 82 8.22 3.46 -8.23
C VAL A 82 6.97 2.74 -7.73
N ALA A 83 7.04 1.42 -7.51
CA ALA A 83 5.93 0.66 -6.95
C ALA A 83 5.54 1.14 -5.53
N ILE A 84 6.52 1.50 -4.69
CA ILE A 84 6.25 2.06 -3.34
C ILE A 84 5.60 3.43 -3.43
N ILE A 85 6.05 4.29 -4.36
CA ILE A 85 5.48 5.63 -4.55
C ILE A 85 4.05 5.54 -5.13
N GLU A 86 3.76 4.56 -5.97
CA GLU A 86 2.45 4.35 -6.59
C GLU A 86 1.48 3.54 -5.70
N LEU A 87 1.92 2.96 -4.57
CA LEU A 87 1.05 2.26 -3.61
C LEU A 87 -0.23 3.02 -3.22
N PRO A 88 -0.20 4.33 -2.93
CA PRO A 88 -1.41 5.08 -2.58
C PRO A 88 -2.44 5.09 -3.71
N ARG A 89 -1.99 5.18 -4.97
CA ARG A 89 -2.87 5.11 -6.15
C ARG A 89 -3.43 3.71 -6.35
N ILE A 90 -2.63 2.67 -6.07
CA ILE A 90 -3.10 1.29 -6.08
C ILE A 90 -4.16 1.09 -4.99
N PHE A 91 -3.94 1.61 -3.78
CA PHE A 91 -4.93 1.56 -2.70
C PHE A 91 -6.19 2.34 -3.04
N ASP A 92 -6.08 3.49 -3.71
CA ASP A 92 -7.22 4.23 -4.23
C ASP A 92 -8.02 3.36 -5.20
N TYR A 93 -7.36 2.78 -6.21
CA TYR A 93 -8.01 1.92 -7.20
C TYR A 93 -8.67 0.67 -6.60
N ILE A 94 -8.00 0.04 -5.62
CA ILE A 94 -8.47 -1.18 -4.97
C ILE A 94 -9.68 -0.86 -4.07
N PHE A 95 -9.56 0.12 -3.17
CA PHE A 95 -10.57 0.35 -2.13
C PHE A 95 -11.73 1.26 -2.56
N ASN A 96 -11.58 2.02 -3.65
CA ASN A 96 -12.64 2.88 -4.20
C ASN A 96 -13.64 2.04 -5.02
N VAL A 97 -14.50 1.30 -4.33
CA VAL A 97 -15.49 0.40 -4.94
C VAL A 97 -16.86 1.08 -4.96
N GLY A 98 -17.09 1.94 -5.96
CA GLY A 98 -18.44 2.42 -6.31
C GLY A 98 -19.06 3.47 -5.38
N GLY A 99 -18.30 4.01 -4.42
CA GLY A 99 -18.74 5.10 -3.54
C GLY A 99 -17.64 6.15 -3.38
N THR A 100 -17.98 7.29 -2.80
CA THR A 100 -17.00 8.37 -2.58
C THR A 100 -16.90 8.67 -1.09
N CYS A 101 -15.71 9.07 -0.65
CA CYS A 101 -15.61 9.85 0.57
C CYS A 101 -16.01 11.25 0.13
N GLY A 102 -17.27 11.62 0.42
CA GLY A 102 -17.90 12.86 -0.04
C GLY A 102 -17.00 14.08 0.02
#